data_AF-A0A7W0JH57-F1
#
_entry.id   AF-A0A7W0JH57-F1
#
_cell.length_a   1.000
_cell.length_b   1.000
_cell.length_c   1.000
_cell.angle_alpha   90.00
_cell.angle_beta   90.00
_cell.angle_gamma   90.00
#
_symmetry.space_group_name_H-M   'P 1'
#
loop_
_entity.id
_entity.type
_entity.pdbx_description
1 polymer ?
#
loop_
_entity_poly.entity_id
_entity_poly.type
_entity_poly.pdbx_seq_one_letter_code
_entity_poly.pdbx_strand_id
1 'polypeptide(L)'
;GGMLDVYFAARYLQLRDQLPDEDSDRSTRATLERLRAAGSLGVEDFDALCEGYSLLRRLDHQLRLLVGRSTRLPAAPDHPLIRDLSLRLGYSAPAEMTLELAARMSAVRAAYERVTQG
;
A
#
# COMPACT_ATOMS: atom_id res chain seq x y z
N GLY A 1 5.24 -6.34 3.04
CA GLY A 1 4.06 -5.66 2.50
C GLY A 1 4.31 -4.18 2.38
N GLY A 2 5.14 -3.78 1.41
CA GLY A 2 5.32 -2.37 1.06
C GLY A 2 4.60 -2.03 -0.25
N MET A 3 4.80 -0.82 -0.79
CA MET A 3 4.19 -0.43 -2.08
C MET A 3 4.66 -1.35 -3.22
N LEU A 4 5.91 -1.82 -3.18
CA LEU A 4 6.43 -2.77 -4.18
C LEU A 4 5.65 -4.08 -4.20
N ASP A 5 5.30 -4.64 -3.05
CA ASP A 5 4.51 -5.89 -2.99
C ASP A 5 3.15 -5.70 -3.67
N VAL A 6 2.50 -4.53 -3.49
CA VAL A 6 1.25 -4.20 -4.19
C VAL A 6 1.46 -4.16 -5.71
N TYR A 7 2.52 -3.47 -6.17
CA TYR A 7 2.81 -3.36 -7.60
C TYR A 7 3.13 -4.72 -8.22
N PHE A 8 3.91 -5.56 -7.53
CA PHE A 8 4.24 -6.89 -8.00
C PHE A 8 3.02 -7.81 -8.01
N ALA A 9 2.18 -7.80 -6.98
CA ALA A 9 0.94 -8.58 -6.96
C ALA A 9 0.03 -8.20 -8.15
N ALA A 10 -0.19 -6.89 -8.34
CA ALA A 10 -1.00 -6.41 -9.47
C ALA A 10 -0.40 -6.85 -10.82
N ARG A 11 0.91 -6.66 -11.01
CA ARG A 11 1.57 -7.01 -12.28
C ARG A 11 1.60 -8.52 -12.53
N TYR A 12 1.81 -9.31 -11.49
CA TYR A 12 1.76 -10.77 -11.55
C TYR A 12 0.39 -11.23 -12.04
N LEU A 13 -0.70 -10.71 -11.45
CA LEU A 13 -2.06 -11.07 -11.83
C LEU A 13 -2.40 -10.65 -13.26
N GLN A 14 -2.01 -9.44 -13.67
CA GLN A 14 -2.17 -8.98 -15.05
C GLN A 14 -1.52 -9.94 -16.06
N LEU A 15 -0.32 -10.44 -15.74
CA LEU A 15 0.41 -11.38 -16.60
C LEU A 15 -0.21 -12.79 -16.56
N ARG A 16 -0.54 -13.29 -15.37
CA ARG A 16 -1.12 -14.63 -15.16
C ARG A 16 -2.44 -14.78 -15.91
N ASP A 17 -3.30 -13.76 -15.82
CA ASP A 17 -4.67 -13.83 -16.31
C ASP A 17 -4.88 -13.06 -17.63
N GLN A 18 -3.79 -12.60 -18.25
CA GLN A 18 -3.78 -11.86 -19.53
C GLN A 18 -4.69 -10.62 -19.51
N LEU A 19 -4.63 -9.86 -18.41
CA LEU A 19 -5.37 -8.62 -18.21
C LEU A 19 -4.40 -7.42 -18.37
N PRO A 20 -4.24 -6.88 -19.59
CA PRO A 20 -3.30 -5.79 -19.84
C PRO A 20 -3.71 -4.49 -19.13
N ASP A 21 -2.78 -3.54 -19.09
CA ASP A 21 -3.11 -2.16 -18.72
C ASP A 21 -4.08 -1.58 -19.76
N GLU A 22 -5.12 -0.90 -19.29
CA GLU A 22 -5.97 -0.09 -20.14
C GLU A 22 -5.36 1.30 -20.37
N ASP A 23 -5.66 1.91 -21.51
CA ASP A 23 -5.16 3.25 -21.85
C ASP A 23 -5.83 4.38 -21.05
N SER A 24 -6.93 4.09 -20.37
CA SER A 24 -7.72 5.06 -19.60
C SER A 24 -7.04 5.47 -18.29
N ASP A 25 -7.05 4.60 -17.29
CA ASP A 25 -6.47 4.83 -15.96
C ASP A 25 -5.49 3.71 -15.59
N ARG A 26 -4.21 4.07 -15.58
CA ARG A 26 -3.09 3.20 -15.20
C ARG A 26 -2.70 3.32 -13.73
N SER A 27 -3.54 3.95 -12.90
CA SER A 27 -3.32 4.01 -11.46
C SER A 27 -3.39 2.61 -10.86
N THR A 28 -2.57 2.35 -9.85
CA THR A 28 -2.55 1.07 -9.15
C THR A 28 -3.91 0.71 -8.56
N ARG A 29 -4.66 1.72 -8.08
CA ARG A 29 -6.01 1.51 -7.57
C ARG A 29 -6.96 1.01 -8.67
N ALA A 30 -6.99 1.68 -9.82
CA ALA A 30 -7.80 1.23 -10.95
C ALA A 30 -7.39 -0.16 -11.45
N THR A 31 -6.09 -0.48 -11.46
CA THR A 31 -5.62 -1.83 -11.78
C THR A 31 -6.14 -2.88 -10.79
N LEU A 32 -6.05 -2.62 -9.47
CA LEU A 32 -6.60 -3.54 -8.46
C LEU A 32 -8.12 -3.73 -8.62
N GLU A 33 -8.87 -2.65 -8.91
CA GLU A 33 -10.32 -2.70 -9.14
C GLU A 33 -10.67 -3.55 -10.36
N ARG A 34 -9.94 -3.40 -11.48
CA ARG A 34 -10.12 -4.23 -12.67
C ARG A 34 -9.80 -5.71 -12.40
N LEU A 35 -8.70 -6.00 -11.71
CA LEU A 35 -8.33 -7.36 -11.34
C LEU A 35 -9.42 -8.01 -10.45
N ARG A 36 -10.02 -7.24 -9.52
CA ARG A 36 -11.12 -7.71 -8.70
C ARG A 36 -12.39 -7.97 -9.52
N ALA A 37 -12.72 -7.06 -10.45
CA ALA A 37 -13.88 -7.18 -11.33
C ALA A 37 -13.76 -8.37 -12.29
N ALA A 38 -12.55 -8.68 -12.76
CA ALA A 38 -12.25 -9.84 -13.59
C ALA A 38 -12.21 -11.18 -12.83
N GLY A 39 -12.28 -11.15 -11.49
CA GLY A 39 -12.20 -12.35 -10.65
C GLY A 39 -10.77 -12.84 -10.38
N SER A 40 -9.76 -12.19 -10.94
CA SER A 40 -8.33 -12.49 -10.75
C SER A 40 -7.83 -12.25 -9.32
N LEU A 41 -8.50 -11.35 -8.60
CA LEU A 41 -8.16 -10.97 -7.23
C LEU A 41 -9.39 -11.17 -6.32
N GLY A 42 -9.24 -11.93 -5.24
CA GLY A 42 -10.30 -12.13 -4.25
C GLY A 42 -10.61 -10.85 -3.47
N VAL A 43 -11.79 -10.78 -2.84
CA VAL A 43 -12.22 -9.58 -2.08
C VAL A 43 -11.28 -9.29 -0.90
N GLU A 44 -10.87 -10.33 -0.15
CA GLU A 44 -9.98 -10.16 1.01
C GLU A 44 -8.62 -9.59 0.59
N ASP A 45 -8.02 -10.14 -0.45
CA ASP A 45 -6.72 -9.67 -0.95
C ASP A 45 -6.83 -8.30 -1.62
N PHE A 46 -7.94 -8.02 -2.32
CA PHE A 46 -8.23 -6.69 -2.85
C PHE A 46 -8.27 -5.63 -1.74
N ASP A 47 -9.03 -5.87 -0.67
CA ASP A 47 -9.15 -4.94 0.44
C ASP A 47 -7.78 -4.73 1.12
N ALA A 48 -7.03 -5.80 1.36
CA ALA A 48 -5.70 -5.73 1.94
C ALA A 48 -4.72 -4.89 1.09
N LEU A 49 -4.68 -5.13 -0.22
CA LEU A 49 -3.80 -4.42 -1.15
C LEU A 49 -4.23 -2.97 -1.36
N CYS A 50 -5.53 -2.71 -1.50
CA CYS A 50 -6.06 -1.38 -1.77
C CYS A 50 -5.94 -0.45 -0.56
N GLU A 51 -6.32 -0.91 0.63
CA GLU A 51 -6.20 -0.13 1.87
C GLU A 51 -4.74 0.09 2.26
N GLY A 52 -3.91 -0.96 2.14
CA GLY A 52 -2.48 -0.87 2.38
C GLY A 52 -1.80 0.11 1.42
N TYR A 53 -2.11 0.04 0.13
CA TYR A 53 -1.61 0.99 -0.86
C TYR A 53 -2.02 2.43 -0.56
N SER A 54 -3.29 2.66 -0.22
CA SER A 54 -3.82 3.98 0.09
C SER A 54 -3.13 4.61 1.29
N LEU A 55 -2.89 3.85 2.37
CA LEU A 55 -2.15 4.34 3.52
C LEU A 55 -0.68 4.62 3.18
N LEU A 56 -0.01 3.68 2.52
CA LEU A 56 1.41 3.82 2.14
C LEU A 56 1.63 5.01 1.21
N ARG A 57 0.71 5.27 0.27
CA ARG A 57 0.78 6.40 -0.65
C ARG A 57 0.61 7.73 0.06
N ARG A 58 -0.35 7.82 1.00
CA ARG A 58 -0.53 9.02 1.85
C ARG A 58 0.71 9.30 2.68
N LEU A 59 1.27 8.25 3.30
CA LEU A 59 2.49 8.35 4.11
C LEU A 59 3.71 8.80 3.28
N ASP A 60 3.97 8.17 2.14
CA ASP A 60 5.05 8.55 1.23
C ASP A 60 4.90 10.00 0.75
N HIS A 61 3.68 10.43 0.43
CA HIS A 61 3.42 11.82 0.05
C HIS A 61 3.76 12.80 1.17
N GLN A 62 3.31 12.56 2.41
CA GLN A 62 3.61 13.44 3.54
C GLN A 62 5.09 13.42 3.91
N LEU A 63 5.74 12.26 3.85
CA LEU A 63 7.18 12.12 4.06
C LEU A 63 7.96 12.99 3.06
N ARG A 64 7.55 12.98 1.79
CA ARG A 64 8.18 13.81 0.75
C ARG A 64 8.04 15.30 1.00
N LEU A 65 6.91 15.74 1.52
CA LEU A 65 6.68 17.14 1.86
C LEU A 65 7.53 17.60 3.05
N LEU A 66 7.79 16.72 4.02
CA LEU A 66 8.55 17.06 5.23
C LEU A 66 10.06 17.01 5.05
N VAL A 67 10.58 15.98 4.35
CA VAL A 67 12.03 15.70 4.30
C VAL A 67 12.59 15.52 2.89
N GLY A 68 11.80 15.83 1.85
CA GLY A 68 12.23 15.70 0.45
C GLY A 68 12.28 14.25 -0.04
N ARG A 69 13.26 13.87 -0.85
CA ARG A 69 13.31 12.53 -1.48
C ARG A 69 13.80 11.42 -0.52
N SER A 70 13.14 11.25 0.62
CA SER A 70 13.30 10.08 1.48
C SER A 70 12.11 9.14 1.36
N THR A 71 12.37 7.84 1.39
CA THR A 71 11.35 6.78 1.43
C THR A 71 11.39 5.99 2.74
N ARG A 72 12.27 6.38 3.67
CA ARG A 72 12.49 5.66 4.93
C ARG A 72 11.99 6.48 6.10
N LEU A 73 11.17 5.84 6.93
CA LEU A 73 10.84 6.35 8.25
C LEU A 73 12.03 6.19 9.19
N PRO A 74 12.20 7.09 10.16
CA PRO A 74 13.09 6.87 11.29
C PRO A 74 12.72 5.60 12.04
N ALA A 75 13.73 4.88 12.55
CA ALA A 75 13.51 3.68 13.36
C ALA A 75 13.06 4.00 14.79
N ALA A 76 13.34 5.21 15.27
CA ALA A 76 13.00 5.65 16.62
C ALA A 76 11.51 6.09 16.71
N PRO A 77 10.67 5.47 17.57
CA PRO A 77 9.24 5.77 17.67
C PRO A 77 8.93 7.19 18.16
N ASP A 78 9.84 7.79 18.93
CA ASP A 78 9.76 9.13 19.51
C ASP A 78 10.34 10.22 18.58
N HIS A 79 10.80 9.85 17.40
CA HIS A 79 11.39 10.78 16.45
C HIS A 79 10.40 11.88 16.04
N PRO A 80 10.79 13.17 16.03
CA PRO A 80 9.89 14.30 15.71
C PRO A 80 9.13 14.13 14.40
N LEU A 81 9.79 13.63 13.35
CA LEU A 81 9.17 13.30 12.07
C LEU A 81 7.98 12.32 12.19
N ILE A 82 8.05 11.31 13.08
CA ILE A 82 6.95 10.35 13.28
C ILE A 82 5.74 11.06 13.90
N ARG A 83 5.97 11.99 14.83
CA ARG A 83 4.93 12.86 15.39
C ARG A 83 4.31 13.74 14.30
N ASP A 84 5.12 14.42 13.49
CA ASP A 84 4.61 15.31 12.44
C ASP A 84 3.80 14.57 11.38
N LEU A 85 4.26 13.38 10.98
CA LEU A 85 3.53 12.50 10.07
C LEU A 85 2.18 12.08 10.65
N SER A 86 2.13 11.69 11.93
CA SER A 86 0.89 11.28 12.58
C SER A 86 -0.17 12.38 12.55
N LEU A 87 0.22 13.63 12.87
CA LEU A 87 -0.68 14.78 12.84
C LEU A 87 -1.17 15.09 11.41
N ARG A 88 -0.27 15.07 10.42
CA ARG A 88 -0.63 15.35 9.01
C ARG A 88 -1.52 14.28 8.38
N LEU A 89 -1.42 13.05 8.86
CA LEU A 89 -2.26 11.94 8.42
C LEU A 89 -3.57 11.82 9.23
N GLY A 90 -3.77 12.67 10.25
CA GLY A 90 -4.99 12.76 11.04
C GLY A 90 -5.08 11.78 12.21
N TYR A 91 -3.96 11.21 12.65
CA TYR A 91 -3.91 10.33 13.82
C TYR A 91 -3.87 11.11 15.13
N SER A 92 -4.49 10.57 16.17
CA SER A 92 -4.50 11.19 17.50
C SER A 92 -3.18 10.93 18.25
N ALA A 93 -2.50 9.83 17.93
CA ALA A 93 -1.21 9.49 18.51
C ALA A 93 -0.26 8.86 17.48
N PRO A 94 1.07 9.09 17.60
CA PRO A 94 2.06 8.42 16.76
C PRO A 94 1.99 6.90 16.85
N ALA A 95 1.72 6.36 18.04
CA ALA A 95 1.57 4.93 18.27
C ALA A 95 0.43 4.31 17.45
N GLU A 96 -0.71 5.00 17.36
CA GLU A 96 -1.87 4.59 16.57
C GLU A 96 -1.51 4.47 15.08
N MET A 97 -0.86 5.50 14.53
CA MET A 97 -0.35 5.48 13.16
C MET A 97 0.61 4.31 12.91
N THR A 98 1.58 4.11 13.81
CA THR A 98 2.58 3.04 13.64
C THR A 98 1.96 1.64 13.73
N LEU A 99 0.96 1.47 14.59
CA LEU A 99 0.25 0.21 14.76
C LEU A 99 -0.58 -0.11 13.51
N GLU A 100 -1.35 0.87 13.01
CA GLU A 100 -2.10 0.68 11.77
C GLU A 100 -1.16 0.41 10.59
N LEU A 101 -0.08 1.19 10.45
CA LEU A 101 0.90 0.99 9.39
C LEU A 101 1.48 -0.44 9.43
N ALA A 102 1.89 -0.92 10.60
CA ALA A 102 2.41 -2.28 10.76
C ALA A 102 1.35 -3.34 10.39
N ALA A 103 0.11 -3.18 10.86
CA ALA A 103 -0.99 -4.09 10.55
C ALA A 103 -1.29 -4.15 9.04
N ARG A 104 -1.37 -2.99 8.38
CA ARG A 104 -1.60 -2.89 6.93
C ARG A 104 -0.45 -3.47 6.13
N MET A 105 0.80 -3.19 6.51
CA MET A 105 1.97 -3.77 5.85
C MET A 105 2.04 -5.29 6.02
N SER A 106 1.59 -5.82 7.14
CA SER A 106 1.46 -7.28 7.35
C SER A 106 0.39 -7.87 6.44
N ALA A 107 -0.80 -7.27 6.39
CA ALA A 107 -1.90 -7.71 5.53
C ALA A 107 -1.51 -7.69 4.03
N VAL A 108 -0.84 -6.62 3.57
CA VAL A 108 -0.30 -6.53 2.21
C VAL A 108 0.69 -7.66 1.92
N ARG A 109 1.55 -8.01 2.90
CA ARG A 109 2.51 -9.11 2.72
C ARG A 109 1.78 -10.44 2.56
N ALA A 110 0.82 -10.73 3.44
CA ALA A 110 0.05 -11.97 3.38
C ALA A 110 -0.75 -12.09 2.07
N ALA A 111 -1.39 -11.01 1.63
CA ALA A 111 -2.11 -10.98 0.35
C ALA A 111 -1.17 -11.20 -0.85
N TYR A 112 -0.01 -10.54 -0.84
CA TYR A 112 1.01 -10.74 -1.88
C TYR A 112 1.48 -12.21 -1.95
N GLU A 113 1.75 -12.83 -0.81
CA GLU A 113 2.18 -14.24 -0.74
C GLU A 113 1.09 -15.17 -1.28
N ARG A 114 -0.17 -15.01 -0.85
CA ARG A 114 -1.30 -15.79 -1.37
C ARG A 114 -1.48 -15.66 -2.87
N VAL A 115 -1.38 -14.42 -3.39
CA VAL A 115 -1.57 -14.14 -4.81
C VAL A 115 -0.45 -14.75 -5.68
N THR A 116 0.80 -14.74 -5.19
CA THR A 116 1.98 -15.10 -5.99
C THR A 116 2.50 -16.52 -5.78
N GLN A 117 2.13 -17.17 -4.67
CA GLN A 117 2.55 -18.54 -4.33
C GLN A 117 1.41 -19.56 -4.36
N GLY A 118 0.17 -19.10 -4.59
CA GLY A 118 -1.02 -19.94 -4.76
C GLY A 118 -1.14 -20.56 -6.14
#